data_AF-A0A968MVX1-F1
#
_entry.id   AF-A0A968MVX1-F1
#
_cell.length_a   1.000
_cell.length_b   1.000
_cell.length_c   1.000
_cell.angle_alpha   90.00
_cell.angle_beta   90.00
_cell.angle_gamma   90.00
#
_symmetry.space_group_name_H-M   'P 1'
#
loop_
_entity.id
_entity.type
_entity.pdbx_description
1 polymer ?
#
loop_
_entity_poly.entity_id
_entity_poly.type
_entity_poly.pdbx_seq_one_letter_code
_entity_poly.pdbx_strand_id
1 'polypeptide(L)'
;MATCLARGQKSEPENLRNITVTRGDTVIKTTICYQYPKIDVKTAANFYWYYAGEIHKNAGSYSGKPLHGKYELFDKSNNLLEQGNFEFGLKTGIWTRWYTNGFKKEVIFYKEGLLNGELFSIQ
;
A
#
# COMPACT_ATOMS: atom_id res chain seq x y z
N MET A 1 -4.97 -19.77 -41.02
CA MET A 1 -5.90 -18.80 -40.43
C MET A 1 -6.39 -19.33 -39.11
N ALA A 2 -6.05 -18.66 -38.00
CA ALA A 2 -6.82 -18.62 -36.76
C ALA A 2 -6.18 -17.57 -35.84
N THR A 3 -7.03 -16.70 -35.32
CA THR A 3 -6.75 -15.35 -34.85
C THR A 3 -6.69 -15.31 -33.32
N CYS A 4 -5.93 -14.35 -32.79
CA CYS A 4 -6.13 -13.64 -31.50
C CYS A 4 -6.43 -14.45 -30.23
N LEU A 5 -5.53 -14.32 -29.24
CA LEU A 5 -5.91 -13.83 -27.90
C LEU A 5 -4.76 -12.96 -27.35
N ALA A 6 -4.79 -11.66 -27.67
CA ALA A 6 -4.04 -10.67 -26.91
C ALA A 6 -4.69 -10.54 -25.52
N ARG A 7 -4.28 -11.39 -24.57
CA ARG A 7 -4.52 -11.11 -23.15
C ARG A 7 -3.62 -9.93 -22.81
N GLY A 8 -4.22 -8.78 -22.56
CA GLY A 8 -3.51 -7.60 -22.07
C GLY A 8 -2.63 -7.98 -20.89
N GLN A 9 -1.32 -7.99 -21.11
CA GLN A 9 -0.35 -8.06 -20.04
C GLN A 9 -0.53 -6.77 -19.26
N LYS A 10 -1.17 -6.84 -18.08
CA LYS A 10 -0.87 -5.87 -17.04
C LYS A 10 0.63 -6.03 -16.81
N SER A 11 1.41 -5.01 -17.18
CA SER A 11 2.86 -5.01 -17.00
C SER A 11 3.14 -5.26 -15.52
N GLU A 12 3.77 -6.39 -15.22
CA GLU A 12 4.24 -6.68 -13.87
C GLU A 12 5.13 -5.53 -13.40
N PRO A 13 5.06 -5.13 -12.12
CA PRO A 13 5.92 -4.08 -11.58
C PRO A 13 7.39 -4.52 -11.71
N GLU A 14 8.14 -3.82 -12.53
CA GLU A 14 9.57 -4.04 -12.67
C GLU A 14 10.36 -3.18 -11.67
N ASN A 15 11.57 -3.62 -11.34
CA ASN A 15 12.50 -2.88 -10.49
C ASN A 15 11.93 -2.54 -9.09
N LEU A 16 11.63 -3.60 -8.34
CA LEU A 16 11.15 -3.53 -6.96
C LEU A 16 12.31 -3.45 -5.96
N ARG A 17 12.14 -2.67 -4.88
CA ARG A 17 13.12 -2.59 -3.79
C ARG A 17 12.44 -2.64 -2.43
N ASN A 18 12.87 -3.55 -1.56
CA ASN A 18 12.47 -3.56 -0.16
C ASN A 18 13.11 -2.39 0.58
N ILE A 19 12.31 -1.68 1.37
CA ILE A 19 12.73 -0.56 2.19
C ILE A 19 12.23 -0.74 3.61
N THR A 20 13.00 -0.18 4.53
CA THR A 20 12.62 0.00 5.93
C THR A 20 12.68 1.48 6.23
N VAL A 21 11.59 2.04 6.76
CA VAL A 21 11.49 3.45 7.13
C VAL A 21 11.20 3.52 8.62
N THR A 22 12.07 4.21 9.36
CA THR A 22 11.87 4.47 10.78
C THR A 22 11.34 5.89 10.96
N ARG A 23 10.20 6.04 11.63
CA ARG A 23 9.59 7.33 11.95
C ARG A 23 9.26 7.37 13.44
N GLY A 24 10.05 8.12 14.21
CA GLY A 24 9.96 8.10 15.68
C GLY A 24 10.08 6.67 16.22
N ASP A 25 9.10 6.26 17.02
CA ASP A 25 9.00 4.93 17.63
C ASP A 25 8.33 3.87 16.73
N THR A 26 8.27 4.12 15.42
CA THR A 26 7.64 3.16 14.47
C THR A 26 8.59 2.75 13.36
N VAL A 27 8.43 1.50 12.93
CA VAL A 27 9.19 0.91 11.84
C VAL A 27 8.23 0.41 10.78
N ILE A 28 8.41 0.87 9.54
CA ILE A 28 7.65 0.44 8.39
C ILE A 28 8.53 -0.44 7.51
N LYS A 29 8.04 -1.61 7.13
CA LYS A 29 8.66 -2.50 6.14
C LYS A 29 7.73 -2.59 4.93
N THR A 30 8.25 -2.30 3.74
CA THR A 30 7.46 -2.36 2.51
C THR A 30 8.36 -2.44 1.28
N THR A 31 7.77 -2.50 0.09
CA THR A 31 8.47 -2.49 -1.18
C THR A 31 8.08 -1.23 -1.96
N ILE A 32 9.02 -0.67 -2.71
CA ILE A 32 8.79 0.44 -3.64
C ILE A 32 9.03 -0.03 -5.07
N CYS A 33 8.35 0.61 -6.00
CA CYS A 33 8.46 0.34 -7.42
C CYS A 33 9.08 1.55 -8.14
N TYR A 34 10.09 1.30 -8.98
CA TYR A 34 10.75 2.35 -9.76
C TYR A 34 10.12 2.52 -11.14
N GLN A 35 9.52 1.47 -11.68
CA GLN A 35 8.90 1.45 -12.99
C GLN A 35 7.45 0.99 -12.86
N TYR A 36 6.54 1.92 -12.99
CA TYR A 36 5.11 1.70 -12.80
C TYR A 36 4.34 2.32 -13.97
N PRO A 37 3.17 1.75 -14.33
CA PRO A 37 2.35 2.31 -15.39
C PRO A 37 1.85 3.71 -15.01
N LYS A 38 1.39 4.47 -16.00
CA LYS A 38 0.66 5.71 -15.73
C LYS A 38 -0.66 5.34 -15.02
N ILE A 39 -0.81 5.78 -13.78
CA ILE A 39 -1.99 5.50 -12.96
C ILE A 39 -2.90 6.72 -12.99
N ASP A 40 -4.19 6.48 -13.24
CA ASP A 40 -5.24 7.48 -13.04
C ASP A 40 -5.71 7.43 -11.59
N VAL A 41 -5.16 8.33 -10.77
CA VAL A 41 -5.48 8.41 -9.35
C VAL A 41 -6.74 9.25 -9.18
N LYS A 42 -7.83 8.60 -8.78
CA LYS A 42 -9.08 9.29 -8.42
C LYS A 42 -8.80 10.32 -7.32
N THR A 43 -9.38 11.50 -7.43
CA THR A 43 -9.16 12.60 -6.46
C THR A 43 -9.44 12.19 -5.01
N ALA A 44 -10.38 11.28 -4.79
CA ALA A 44 -10.72 10.77 -3.46
C ALA A 44 -9.76 9.68 -2.93
N ALA A 45 -8.93 9.08 -3.78
CA ALA A 45 -7.99 8.04 -3.38
C ALA A 45 -6.69 8.66 -2.84
N ASN A 46 -6.22 8.12 -1.72
CA ASN A 46 -4.90 8.45 -1.19
C ASN A 46 -3.82 7.65 -1.93
N PHE A 47 -2.82 8.35 -2.43
CA PHE A 47 -1.62 7.77 -3.02
C PHE A 47 -0.46 7.82 -2.02
N TYR A 48 0.35 6.76 -1.98
CA TYR A 48 1.47 6.60 -1.06
C TYR A 48 2.77 6.35 -1.82
N TRP A 49 3.81 7.10 -1.48
CA TRP A 49 5.11 7.01 -2.13
C TRP A 49 6.25 7.19 -1.15
N TYR A 50 7.41 6.70 -1.54
CA TYR A 50 8.67 6.90 -0.86
C TYR A 50 9.48 8.01 -1.53
N TYR A 51 9.95 8.97 -0.72
CA TYR A 51 10.88 10.00 -1.14
C TYR A 51 11.70 10.50 0.06
N ALA A 52 13.00 10.72 -0.16
CA ALA A 52 13.93 11.29 0.81
C ALA A 52 13.93 10.60 2.20
N GLY A 53 13.83 9.26 2.23
CA GLY A 53 13.85 8.51 3.49
C GLY A 53 12.49 8.34 4.15
N GLU A 54 11.44 8.96 3.62
CA GLU A 54 10.12 9.00 4.24
C GLU A 54 9.02 8.45 3.32
N ILE A 55 7.91 8.02 3.93
CA ILE A 55 6.68 7.67 3.23
C ILE A 55 5.72 8.86 3.31
N HIS A 56 5.34 9.35 2.15
CA HIS A 56 4.42 10.45 1.95
C HIS A 56 3.06 9.95 1.49
N LYS A 57 2.02 10.76 1.70
CA LYS A 57 0.69 10.51 1.13
C LYS A 57 -0.06 11.81 0.83
N ASN A 58 -0.89 11.80 -0.20
CA ASN A 58 -1.84 12.85 -0.53
C ASN A 58 -3.01 12.28 -1.36
N ALA A 59 -4.10 13.04 -1.44
CA ALA A 59 -5.24 12.69 -2.27
C ALA A 59 -5.08 13.29 -3.67
N GLY A 60 -5.32 12.49 -4.72
CA GLY A 60 -5.41 12.97 -6.11
C GLY A 60 -4.12 13.47 -6.78
N SER A 61 -2.94 13.29 -6.18
CA SER A 61 -1.65 13.60 -6.80
C SER A 61 -0.59 12.65 -6.23
N TYR A 62 0.66 12.71 -6.69
CA TYR A 62 1.82 12.04 -6.09
C TYR A 62 3.15 12.58 -6.63
N SER A 63 4.23 12.22 -5.94
CA SER A 63 5.61 12.39 -6.43
C SER A 63 6.41 11.13 -6.07
N GLY A 64 7.67 11.00 -6.51
CA GLY A 64 8.56 9.93 -6.04
C GLY A 64 8.21 8.50 -6.49
N LYS A 65 8.55 7.53 -5.62
CA LYS A 65 8.48 6.09 -5.93
C LYS A 65 7.29 5.44 -5.21
N PRO A 66 6.25 4.97 -5.91
CA PRO A 66 5.08 4.39 -5.28
C PRO A 66 5.42 3.18 -4.43
N LEU A 67 4.67 3.03 -3.34
CA LEU A 67 4.66 1.78 -2.59
C LEU A 67 4.04 0.66 -3.43
N HIS A 68 4.53 -0.55 -3.27
CA HIS A 68 3.99 -1.72 -3.96
C HIS A 68 4.14 -2.96 -3.07
N GLY A 69 3.22 -3.91 -3.18
CA GLY A 69 3.27 -5.16 -2.43
C GLY A 69 2.98 -4.97 -0.94
N LYS A 70 3.57 -5.84 -0.12
CA LYS A 70 3.27 -5.94 1.31
C LYS A 70 3.71 -4.67 2.05
N TYR A 71 2.87 -4.23 2.98
CA TYR A 71 3.15 -3.16 3.93
C TYR A 71 2.92 -3.66 5.34
N GLU A 72 3.89 -3.39 6.22
CA GLU A 72 3.81 -3.70 7.64
C GLU A 72 4.34 -2.53 8.46
N LEU A 73 3.56 -2.10 9.45
CA LEU A 73 3.91 -1.08 10.42
C LEU A 73 4.05 -1.73 11.79
N PHE A 74 5.18 -1.50 12.45
CA PHE A 74 5.49 -1.98 13.79
C PHE A 74 5.74 -0.83 14.75
N ASP A 75 5.48 -1.05 16.04
CA ASP A 75 6.00 -0.18 17.10
C ASP A 75 7.46 -0.50 17.44
N LYS A 76 8.05 0.26 18.37
CA LYS A 76 9.43 0.06 18.86
C LYS A 76 9.67 -1.28 19.56
N SER A 77 8.60 -1.90 20.04
CA SER A 77 8.62 -3.21 20.69
C SER A 77 8.37 -4.34 19.69
N ASN A 78 8.34 -4.02 18.39
CA ASN A 78 8.12 -4.95 17.28
C ASN A 78 6.70 -5.58 17.28
N ASN A 79 5.71 -4.94 17.91
CA ASN A 79 4.31 -5.31 17.77
C ASN A 79 3.76 -4.79 16.44
N LEU A 80 3.04 -5.64 15.71
CA LEU A 80 2.39 -5.26 14.45
C LEU A 80 1.19 -4.35 14.73
N LEU A 81 1.16 -3.18 14.09
CA LEU A 81 0.12 -2.17 14.25
C LEU A 81 -0.79 -2.05 13.03
N GLU A 82 -0.25 -2.21 11.82
CA GLU A 82 -1.02 -2.15 10.57
C GLU A 82 -0.35 -3.02 9.51
N GLN A 83 -1.16 -3.70 8.71
CA GLN A 83 -0.71 -4.54 7.60
C GLN A 83 -1.70 -4.45 6.45
N GLY A 84 -1.16 -4.46 5.23
CA GLY A 84 -1.96 -4.59 4.02
C GLY A 84 -1.06 -4.70 2.80
N ASN A 85 -1.66 -4.47 1.63
CA ASN A 85 -0.94 -4.43 0.36
C ASN A 85 -1.18 -3.10 -0.37
N PHE A 86 -0.17 -2.68 -1.11
CA PHE A 86 -0.23 -1.61 -2.08
C PHE A 86 -0.13 -2.14 -3.50
N GLU A 87 -0.86 -1.52 -4.41
CA GLU A 87 -0.67 -1.66 -5.85
C GLU A 87 -0.37 -0.26 -6.40
N PHE A 88 0.90 -0.04 -6.73
CA PHE A 88 1.42 1.21 -7.28
C PHE A 88 0.98 2.48 -6.52
N GLY A 89 1.17 2.46 -5.20
CA GLY A 89 0.89 3.59 -4.32
C GLY A 89 -0.55 3.62 -3.80
N LEU A 90 -1.44 2.76 -4.30
CA LEU A 90 -2.83 2.69 -3.85
C LEU A 90 -3.05 1.50 -2.93
N LYS A 91 -3.74 1.72 -1.79
CA LYS A 91 -4.15 0.61 -0.92
C LYS A 91 -5.05 -0.36 -1.68
N THR A 92 -4.79 -1.65 -1.56
CA THR A 92 -5.59 -2.71 -2.19
C THR A 92 -5.78 -3.90 -1.26
N GLY A 93 -6.91 -4.60 -1.39
CA GLY A 93 -7.24 -5.78 -0.61
C GLY A 93 -7.56 -5.47 0.86
N ILE A 94 -7.37 -6.47 1.71
CA ILE A 94 -7.66 -6.37 3.14
C ILE A 94 -6.52 -5.65 3.87
N TRP A 95 -6.91 -4.64 4.63
CA TRP A 95 -6.05 -3.92 5.56
C TRP A 95 -6.52 -4.23 6.98
N THR A 96 -5.59 -4.63 7.83
CA THR A 96 -5.87 -4.91 9.23
C THR A 96 -5.05 -3.97 10.10
N ARG A 97 -5.66 -3.46 11.16
CA ARG A 97 -5.00 -2.72 12.23
C ARG A 97 -5.17 -3.44 13.54
N TRP A 98 -4.16 -3.34 14.39
CA TRP A 98 -4.14 -3.93 15.71
C TRP A 98 -3.88 -2.88 16.77
N TYR A 99 -4.37 -3.14 17.98
CA TYR A 99 -3.91 -2.48 19.19
C TYR A 99 -2.52 -3.00 19.57
N THR A 100 -1.78 -2.27 20.42
CA THR A 100 -0.45 -2.67 20.89
C THR A 100 -0.46 -3.98 21.69
N ASN A 101 -1.61 -4.39 22.22
CA ASN A 101 -1.82 -5.69 22.88
C ASN A 101 -2.07 -6.86 21.91
N GLY A 102 -2.04 -6.61 20.59
CA GLY A 102 -2.21 -7.62 19.55
C GLY A 102 -3.66 -7.94 19.19
N PHE A 103 -4.66 -7.36 19.85
CA PHE A 103 -6.06 -7.51 19.43
C PHE A 103 -6.32 -6.72 18.14
N LYS A 104 -7.10 -7.32 17.23
CA LYS A 104 -7.54 -6.63 16.01
C LYS A 104 -8.40 -5.44 16.41
N LYS A 105 -8.01 -4.28 15.90
CA LYS A 105 -8.73 -3.02 16.07
C LYS A 105 -9.74 -2.83 14.93
N GLU A 106 -9.31 -3.11 13.70
CA GLU A 106 -10.06 -2.77 12.51
C GLU A 106 -9.64 -3.66 11.34
N VAL A 107 -10.61 -4.06 10.51
CA VAL A 107 -10.39 -4.75 9.24
C VAL A 107 -11.18 -4.01 8.16
N ILE A 108 -10.48 -3.44 7.17
CA ILE A 108 -11.08 -2.68 6.07
C ILE A 108 -10.69 -3.31 4.74
N PHE A 109 -11.60 -3.29 3.78
CA PHE A 109 -11.29 -3.64 2.41
C PHE A 109 -11.07 -2.38 1.55
N TYR A 110 -9.94 -2.31 0.86
CA TYR A 110 -9.63 -1.23 -0.08
C TYR A 110 -9.60 -1.74 -1.52
N LYS A 111 -10.08 -0.92 -2.44
CA LYS A 111 -9.96 -1.14 -3.88
C LYS A 111 -9.50 0.16 -4.54
N GLU A 112 -8.37 0.13 -5.24
CA GLU A 112 -7.80 1.30 -5.92
C GLU A 112 -7.63 2.53 -4.99
N GLY A 113 -7.21 2.28 -3.74
CA GLY A 113 -7.01 3.33 -2.74
C GLY A 113 -8.31 3.89 -2.13
N LEU A 114 -9.47 3.42 -2.56
CA LEU A 114 -10.77 3.78 -2.01
C LEU A 114 -11.25 2.74 -1.00
N LEU A 115 -11.88 3.22 0.06
CA LEU A 115 -12.53 2.36 1.04
C LEU A 115 -13.74 1.70 0.37
N ASN A 116 -13.74 0.38 0.31
CA ASN A 116 -14.81 -0.41 -0.31
C ASN A 116 -15.45 -1.29 0.77
N GLY A 117 -16.16 -0.61 1.68
CA GLY A 117 -16.75 -1.18 2.89
C GLY A 117 -15.77 -1.29 4.06
N GLU A 118 -16.27 -1.02 5.26
CA GLU A 118 -15.63 -1.42 6.51
C GLU A 118 -15.98 -2.88 6.74
N LEU A 119 -14.99 -3.77 6.86
CA LEU A 119 -15.29 -5.18 7.06
C LEU A 119 -15.74 -5.37 8.51
N PHE A 120 -15.01 -4.84 9.49
CA PHE A 120 -15.39 -4.80 10.92
C PHE A 120 -14.55 -3.76 11.70
N SER A 121 -15.17 -3.03 12.64
CA SER A 121 -14.50 -2.35 13.76
C SER A 121 -14.75 -3.17 15.02
N ILE A 122 -13.71 -3.55 15.76
CA ILE A 122 -13.85 -4.37 16.96
C ILE A 122 -13.67 -3.44 18.16
N GLN A 123 -14.75 -3.27 18.93
CA GLN A 123 -14.78 -2.52 20.19
C GLN A 123 -14.27 -3.37 21.36
#